data_AF-A0A2V6DPB3-F1
#
_entry.id   AF-A0A2V6DPB3-F1
#
_cell.length_a   1.000
_cell.length_b   1.000
_cell.length_c   1.000
_cell.angle_alpha   90.00
_cell.angle_beta   90.00
_cell.angle_gamma   90.00
#
_symmetry.space_group_name_H-M   'P 1'
#
loop_
_entity.id
_entity.type
_entity.pdbx_description
1 polymer ?
#
loop_
_entity_poly.entity_id
_entity_poly.type
_entity_poly.pdbx_seq_one_letter_code
_entity_poly.pdbx_strand_id
1 'polypeptide(L)'
;ASIFLTTANLDAGSLNVLINNRDGGSIGSSAQVLCSILGTLNVQGDAAIGISNRNDGGGGGTTGTDAIVTVQADSIAVGGELDGFVSANGGHIGNIGALVFNVTGDLHSGAGMFFETQAAAFNSSGGPLTPGFIGSDALVAVNASNITSDGFIGADIFTTNGGHIVGSASILLNAAGDINGQQGIGEVVSLYGGGQIDGSALAVLNAQNLITASTATGTPGVDTMALEASIYSNVAGTVGGDAVISVQAAQDISAPGTTLFWVANGNYQNLGPGTIGGNVEVDVSATNISTGDLLMQILNYGGSSIGGFAEVNLAATTLTVNGSLDSRIDNSNGGTIGADATLDYSVSGTATITTNALFQILGSDGAKTAAININGGTYNVGGTFEGYIDGNGITTLTNVAIAADTVKVGVFGTNGTLRIGGVSTLSANTLLHLYAPGSNGMIDFVGNATLNSSGTAAVIAANTVTIENGVVVTIGGSSPANVFANVPNYSGRNGGNNSTTGTFAGAGATTQPLGGQPPFDSPSAQLAAKPTQSARSGGGMRHTIHITDSSQLGSLLENASPGRDGKVRVAATARNSSAPHASAQTSRVANASDRHRSVDTNVAPRILASRSP
;
A
#
# COMPACT_ATOMS: atom_id res chain seq x y z
N ALA A 1 41.62 3.84 8.39
CA ALA A 1 41.52 4.74 9.55
C ALA A 1 40.66 4.05 10.61
N SER A 2 41.05 4.07 11.87
CA SER A 2 40.30 3.34 12.91
C SER A 2 40.19 4.14 14.19
N ILE A 3 39.01 4.14 14.80
CA ILE A 3 38.77 4.60 16.17
C ILE A 3 38.29 3.38 16.97
N PHE A 4 39.03 3.06 18.04
CA PHE A 4 38.70 2.00 18.98
C PHE A 4 38.45 2.63 20.36
N LEU A 5 37.20 2.62 20.80
CA LEU A 5 36.80 3.07 22.12
C LEU A 5 36.40 1.85 22.94
N THR A 6 37.27 1.41 23.85
CA THR A 6 37.02 0.24 24.70
C THR A 6 37.09 0.62 26.18
N THR A 7 36.01 0.40 26.92
CA THR A 7 35.93 0.70 28.35
C THR A 7 34.90 -0.18 29.05
N ALA A 8 34.97 -0.26 30.38
CA ALA A 8 33.95 -0.95 31.18
C ALA A 8 32.61 -0.20 31.12
N ASN A 9 32.60 1.10 31.44
CA ASN A 9 31.43 1.97 31.31
C ASN A 9 31.87 3.30 30.68
N LEU A 10 30.92 4.03 30.11
CA LEU A 10 31.16 5.39 29.61
C LEU A 10 30.02 6.31 30.01
N ASP A 11 30.32 7.33 30.81
CA ASP A 11 29.44 8.46 31.11
C ASP A 11 29.98 9.71 30.39
N ALA A 12 29.13 10.37 29.61
CA ALA A 12 29.50 11.58 28.88
C ALA A 12 28.40 12.65 28.94
N GLY A 13 28.80 13.93 28.84
CA GLY A 13 27.85 15.03 28.62
C GLY A 13 27.27 15.00 27.21
N SER A 14 28.12 14.78 26.21
CA SER A 14 27.77 14.49 24.82
C SER A 14 28.84 13.55 24.23
N LEU A 15 28.50 12.84 23.16
CA LEU A 15 29.42 11.90 22.53
C LEU A 15 29.51 12.15 21.03
N ASN A 16 30.74 12.26 20.53
CA ASN A 16 31.04 12.38 19.11
C ASN A 16 32.19 11.43 18.79
N VAL A 17 31.89 10.29 18.14
CA VAL A 17 32.89 9.33 17.66
C VAL A 17 32.81 9.24 16.14
N LEU A 18 33.63 10.04 15.44
CA LEU A 18 33.51 10.22 14.00
C LEU A 18 34.83 9.99 13.27
N ILE A 19 34.77 9.22 12.19
CA ILE A 19 35.75 9.35 11.10
C ILE A 19 35.15 10.27 10.05
N ASN A 20 35.69 11.49 9.96
CA ASN A 20 35.30 12.46 8.96
C ASN A 20 36.34 12.48 7.83
N ASN A 21 35.95 11.96 6.66
CA ASN A 21 36.76 11.85 5.45
C ASN A 21 36.10 12.59 4.28
N ARG A 22 35.43 13.70 4.57
CA ARG A 22 34.69 14.53 3.61
C ARG A 22 35.61 15.35 2.71
N ASP A 23 35.02 16.03 1.72
CA ASP A 23 35.66 17.07 0.91
C ASP A 23 36.95 16.65 0.21
N GLY A 24 36.90 15.52 -0.50
CA GLY A 24 38.04 14.95 -1.21
C GLY A 24 39.02 14.18 -0.32
N GLY A 25 38.64 13.89 0.93
CA GLY A 25 39.39 13.00 1.81
C GLY A 25 39.66 11.63 1.18
N SER A 26 40.76 10.99 1.58
CA SER A 26 41.10 9.65 1.10
C SER A 26 41.64 8.75 2.20
N ILE A 27 41.01 7.60 2.37
CA ILE A 27 41.45 6.47 3.18
C ILE A 27 41.68 5.30 2.21
N GLY A 28 42.93 4.96 1.94
CA GLY A 28 43.27 3.91 0.95
C GLY A 28 42.87 2.48 1.33
N SER A 29 42.46 2.25 2.59
CA SER A 29 42.07 0.94 3.15
C SER A 29 40.64 1.01 3.73
N SER A 30 40.35 0.28 4.82
CA SER A 30 39.09 0.39 5.55
C SER A 30 39.03 1.60 6.49
N ALA A 31 37.81 2.05 6.78
CA ALA A 31 37.45 2.98 7.85
C ALA A 31 36.64 2.22 8.91
N GLN A 32 37.04 2.28 10.18
CA GLN A 32 36.38 1.54 11.24
C GLN A 32 36.16 2.39 12.48
N VAL A 33 34.92 2.45 12.97
CA VAL A 33 34.60 2.94 14.31
C VAL A 33 34.08 1.75 15.11
N LEU A 34 34.77 1.40 16.18
CA LEU A 34 34.32 0.37 17.12
C LEU A 34 34.24 0.98 18.53
N CYS A 35 33.01 1.09 19.03
CA CYS A 35 32.70 1.43 20.41
C CYS A 35 32.34 0.13 21.13
N SER A 36 33.23 -0.37 21.98
CA SER A 36 33.03 -1.59 22.77
C SER A 36 32.99 -1.22 24.26
N ILE A 37 31.79 -1.06 24.77
CA ILE A 37 31.52 -0.76 26.17
C ILE A 37 31.06 -2.07 26.81
N LEU A 38 31.78 -2.57 27.81
CA LEU A 38 31.42 -3.86 28.41
C LEU A 38 30.16 -3.77 29.28
N GLY A 39 29.85 -2.58 29.79
CA GLY A 39 28.70 -2.24 30.60
C GLY A 39 27.88 -1.15 29.93
N THR A 40 27.59 -0.07 30.65
CA THR A 40 26.64 0.95 30.20
C THR A 40 27.31 2.09 29.43
N LEU A 41 26.72 2.49 28.31
CA LEU A 41 26.95 3.77 27.65
C LEU A 41 25.85 4.75 28.06
N ASN A 42 26.21 5.80 28.79
CA ASN A 42 25.29 6.82 29.28
C ASN A 42 25.74 8.21 28.79
N VAL A 43 24.92 8.86 27.99
CA VAL A 43 25.18 10.20 27.43
C VAL A 43 24.06 11.13 27.84
N GLN A 44 24.38 12.26 28.49
CA GLN A 44 23.35 13.18 29.01
C GLN A 44 22.64 13.97 27.91
N GLY A 45 23.38 14.40 26.88
CA GLY A 45 22.87 15.06 25.69
C GLY A 45 22.95 14.14 24.46
N ASP A 46 23.34 14.70 23.33
CA ASP A 46 23.35 13.98 22.05
C ASP A 46 24.57 13.06 21.89
N ALA A 47 24.38 11.99 21.12
CA ALA A 47 25.42 11.04 20.75
C ALA A 47 25.44 10.83 19.24
N ALA A 48 26.55 11.20 18.58
CA ALA A 48 26.78 10.94 17.17
C ALA A 48 27.97 9.99 16.97
N ILE A 49 27.73 8.87 16.30
CA ILE A 49 28.72 7.81 16.06
C ILE A 49 28.69 7.43 14.59
N GLY A 50 29.78 7.66 13.86
CA GLY A 50 29.72 7.39 12.43
C GLY A 50 30.97 7.58 11.59
N ILE A 51 30.82 7.27 10.31
CA ILE A 51 31.83 7.47 9.27
C ILE A 51 31.18 8.28 8.14
N SER A 52 31.89 9.29 7.64
CA SER A 52 31.36 10.12 6.55
C SER A 52 32.41 10.41 5.48
N ASN A 53 32.07 10.04 4.24
CA ASN A 53 32.74 10.39 2.99
C ASN A 53 31.94 11.45 2.21
N ARG A 54 31.05 12.17 2.89
CA ARG A 54 30.12 13.12 2.25
C ARG A 54 30.83 14.23 1.48
N ASN A 55 30.22 14.69 0.38
CA ASN A 55 30.65 15.87 -0.36
C ASN A 55 30.03 17.18 0.19
N ASP A 56 30.82 18.01 0.87
CA ASP A 56 30.36 19.30 1.41
C ASP A 56 30.74 20.49 0.52
N GLY A 57 31.05 20.21 -0.75
CA GLY A 57 31.44 21.19 -1.77
C GLY A 57 32.89 21.05 -2.23
N GLY A 58 33.74 20.34 -1.48
CA GLY A 58 35.13 20.04 -1.87
C GLY A 58 35.30 18.80 -2.75
N GLY A 59 34.21 18.05 -2.98
CA GLY A 59 34.22 16.72 -3.61
C GLY A 59 33.95 15.60 -2.61
N GLY A 60 33.59 14.42 -3.10
CA GLY A 60 33.35 13.25 -2.26
C GLY A 60 34.62 12.67 -1.63
N GLY A 61 34.51 12.21 -0.40
CA GLY A 61 35.52 11.38 0.24
C GLY A 61 35.62 9.99 -0.37
N THR A 62 36.78 9.34 -0.22
CA THR A 62 37.02 7.96 -0.69
C THR A 62 37.50 7.06 0.44
N THR A 63 36.84 5.92 0.65
CA THR A 63 37.35 4.78 1.45
C THR A 63 37.58 3.62 0.49
N GLY A 64 38.80 3.07 0.48
CA GLY A 64 39.22 2.07 -0.51
C GLY A 64 38.54 0.71 -0.36
N THR A 65 38.11 0.36 0.85
CA THR A 65 37.38 -0.90 1.13
C THR A 65 36.17 -0.61 2.03
N ASP A 66 36.06 -1.27 3.20
CA ASP A 66 34.89 -1.17 4.08
C ASP A 66 34.85 0.14 4.87
N ALA A 67 33.63 0.63 5.14
CA ALA A 67 33.35 1.63 6.17
C ALA A 67 32.36 1.02 7.18
N ILE A 68 32.86 0.63 8.35
CA ILE A 68 32.09 -0.12 9.35
C ILE A 68 32.06 0.64 10.67
N VAL A 69 30.85 0.89 11.16
CA VAL A 69 30.58 1.38 12.52
C VAL A 69 29.97 0.23 13.31
N THR A 70 30.57 -0.08 14.45
CA THR A 70 30.06 -1.10 15.38
C THR A 70 30.00 -0.52 16.79
N VAL A 71 28.81 -0.56 17.39
CA VAL A 71 28.57 -0.17 18.77
C VAL A 71 28.11 -1.40 19.55
N GLN A 72 28.82 -1.71 20.62
CA GLN A 72 28.51 -2.81 21.54
C GLN A 72 28.45 -2.25 22.95
N ALA A 73 27.37 -2.57 23.66
CA ALA A 73 27.15 -2.18 25.05
C ALA A 73 26.26 -3.18 25.75
N ASP A 74 26.32 -3.25 27.08
CA ASP A 74 25.28 -3.93 27.86
C ASP A 74 23.98 -3.12 27.80
N SER A 75 24.06 -1.81 27.92
CA SER A 75 22.92 -0.92 27.66
C SER A 75 23.39 0.43 27.17
N ILE A 76 22.52 1.12 26.45
CA ILE A 76 22.76 2.46 25.94
C ILE A 76 21.60 3.35 26.39
N ALA A 77 21.93 4.45 27.05
CA ALA A 77 20.99 5.51 27.38
C ALA A 77 21.55 6.85 26.90
N VAL A 78 20.83 7.52 26.01
CA VAL A 78 21.16 8.85 25.50
C VAL A 78 20.04 9.80 25.88
N GLY A 79 20.33 10.87 26.60
CA GLY A 79 19.32 11.84 27.02
C GLY A 79 18.83 12.72 25.86
N GLY A 80 19.68 12.95 24.86
CA GLY A 80 19.36 13.64 23.62
C GLY A 80 19.15 12.67 22.44
N GLU A 81 19.44 13.15 21.23
CA GLU A 81 19.33 12.35 20.00
C GLU A 81 20.50 11.37 19.88
N LEU A 82 20.21 10.14 19.44
CA LEU A 82 21.21 9.14 19.10
C LEU A 82 21.29 8.95 17.59
N ASP A 83 22.40 9.42 17.02
CA ASP A 83 22.71 9.32 15.60
C ASP A 83 23.79 8.28 15.34
N GLY A 84 23.45 7.28 14.54
CA GLY A 84 24.39 6.34 13.94
C GLY A 84 24.43 6.53 12.43
N PHE A 85 25.61 6.64 11.82
CA PHE A 85 25.66 6.79 10.36
C PHE A 85 26.91 6.22 9.68
N VAL A 86 26.71 5.71 8.46
CA VAL A 86 27.74 5.48 7.45
C VAL A 86 27.33 6.18 6.16
N SER A 87 28.08 7.19 5.72
CA SER A 87 27.69 8.00 4.58
C SER A 87 28.74 7.98 3.47
N ALA A 88 28.35 7.52 2.29
CA ALA A 88 29.00 7.70 1.00
C ALA A 88 28.35 8.81 0.16
N ASN A 89 27.58 9.73 0.76
CA ASN A 89 26.81 10.72 0.01
C ASN A 89 27.68 11.62 -0.87
N GLY A 90 27.58 11.46 -2.18
CA GLY A 90 28.48 12.09 -3.16
C GLY A 90 29.96 11.73 -3.04
N GLY A 91 30.29 10.69 -2.28
CA GLY A 91 31.59 10.07 -2.14
C GLY A 91 31.55 8.57 -2.41
N HIS A 92 32.53 7.83 -1.90
CA HIS A 92 32.76 6.44 -2.29
C HIS A 92 33.21 5.56 -1.12
N ILE A 93 32.57 4.40 -0.97
CA ILE A 93 33.02 3.28 -0.13
C ILE A 93 33.25 2.09 -1.07
N GLY A 94 34.47 1.56 -1.11
CA GLY A 94 34.87 0.57 -2.10
C GLY A 94 34.30 -0.83 -1.90
N ASN A 95 33.81 -1.15 -0.70
CA ASN A 95 33.19 -2.45 -0.39
C ASN A 95 31.95 -2.25 0.51
N ILE A 96 31.92 -2.77 1.74
CA ILE A 96 30.74 -2.74 2.61
C ILE A 96 30.59 -1.38 3.30
N GLY A 97 29.36 -0.85 3.33
CA GLY A 97 28.96 0.24 4.22
C GLY A 97 28.03 -0.28 5.31
N ALA A 98 28.46 -0.31 6.57
CA ALA A 98 27.66 -0.94 7.63
C ALA A 98 27.64 -0.15 8.94
N LEU A 99 26.44 0.02 9.46
CA LEU A 99 26.15 0.53 10.79
C LEU A 99 25.53 -0.58 11.64
N VAL A 100 26.19 -0.94 12.74
CA VAL A 100 25.75 -2.05 13.60
C VAL A 100 25.73 -1.62 15.06
N PHE A 101 24.56 -1.66 15.68
CA PHE A 101 24.37 -1.54 17.12
C PHE A 101 23.97 -2.92 17.68
N ASN A 102 24.79 -3.48 18.57
CA ASN A 102 24.53 -4.73 19.26
C ASN A 102 24.52 -4.47 20.77
N VAL A 103 23.34 -4.27 21.31
CA VAL A 103 23.11 -3.99 22.74
C VAL A 103 22.52 -5.24 23.37
N THR A 104 23.09 -5.74 24.47
CA THR A 104 22.55 -6.95 25.11
C THR A 104 21.26 -6.65 25.88
N GLY A 105 21.23 -5.52 26.59
CA GLY A 105 20.09 -4.92 27.28
C GLY A 105 19.42 -3.83 26.45
N ASP A 106 18.99 -2.77 27.12
CA ASP A 106 18.14 -1.74 26.50
C ASP A 106 18.94 -0.68 25.74
N LEU A 107 18.38 -0.26 24.61
CA LEU A 107 18.78 0.90 23.83
C LEU A 107 17.71 1.99 23.99
N HIS A 108 18.08 3.12 24.56
CA HIS A 108 17.16 4.22 24.82
C HIS A 108 17.70 5.59 24.37
N SER A 109 16.82 6.41 23.81
CA SER A 109 17.04 7.84 23.55
C SER A 109 15.90 8.72 24.09
N GLY A 110 16.23 9.88 24.65
CA GLY A 110 15.27 10.87 25.14
C GLY A 110 14.74 11.86 24.09
N ALA A 111 15.30 11.91 22.88
CA ALA A 111 14.87 12.86 21.84
C ALA A 111 14.60 12.24 20.46
N GLY A 112 15.19 11.07 20.17
CA GLY A 112 15.07 10.43 18.85
C GLY A 112 16.25 9.50 18.57
N MET A 113 16.02 8.50 17.72
CA MET A 113 17.11 7.69 17.18
C MET A 113 17.09 7.74 15.67
N PHE A 114 18.26 7.92 15.08
CA PHE A 114 18.40 7.89 13.64
C PHE A 114 19.62 7.06 13.22
N PHE A 115 19.37 6.00 12.44
CA PHE A 115 20.39 5.05 12.01
C PHE A 115 20.44 4.97 10.49
N GLU A 116 21.55 5.37 9.89
CA GLU A 116 21.60 5.52 8.43
C GLU A 116 22.81 4.85 7.78
N THR A 117 22.58 4.24 6.62
CA THR A 117 23.63 4.01 5.64
C THR A 117 23.24 4.65 4.31
N GLN A 118 24.10 5.49 3.74
CA GLN A 118 23.71 6.33 2.61
C GLN A 118 24.72 6.28 1.46
N ALA A 119 24.21 6.19 0.23
CA ALA A 119 24.93 6.29 -1.03
C ALA A 119 24.26 7.31 -1.97
N ALA A 120 23.56 8.31 -1.44
CA ALA A 120 22.81 9.28 -2.23
C ALA A 120 23.73 10.27 -2.97
N ALA A 121 23.23 10.84 -4.07
CA ALA A 121 23.92 11.97 -4.68
C ALA A 121 23.81 13.23 -3.81
N PHE A 122 24.92 13.91 -3.57
CA PHE A 122 24.96 15.01 -2.61
C PHE A 122 26.04 16.05 -2.93
N ASN A 123 25.73 17.32 -2.61
CA ASN A 123 26.67 18.44 -2.57
C ASN A 123 26.08 19.56 -1.70
N SER A 124 26.64 19.80 -0.50
CA SER A 124 26.07 20.80 0.42
C SER A 124 26.23 22.25 -0.06
N SER A 125 27.16 22.52 -0.97
CA SER A 125 27.44 23.87 -1.49
C SER A 125 26.43 24.34 -2.56
N GLY A 126 25.49 23.47 -2.97
CA GLY A 126 24.52 23.76 -4.04
C GLY A 126 25.10 23.63 -5.45
N GLY A 127 26.34 23.15 -5.59
CA GLY A 127 26.92 22.75 -6.88
C GLY A 127 26.32 21.46 -7.44
N PRO A 128 26.82 20.97 -8.59
CA PRO A 128 26.35 19.71 -9.17
C PRO A 128 26.42 18.57 -8.15
N LEU A 129 25.37 17.76 -8.12
CA LEU A 129 25.33 16.56 -7.29
C LEU A 129 26.31 15.53 -7.84
N THR A 130 27.10 14.93 -6.96
CA THR A 130 27.91 13.76 -7.26
C THR A 130 27.18 12.56 -6.69
N PRO A 131 26.97 11.45 -7.42
CA PRO A 131 26.43 10.22 -6.87
C PRO A 131 27.29 9.64 -5.75
N GLY A 132 26.64 9.06 -4.74
CA GLY A 132 27.32 8.21 -3.77
C GLY A 132 27.48 6.79 -4.28
N PHE A 133 28.48 6.07 -3.76
CA PHE A 133 28.77 4.70 -4.17
C PHE A 133 29.17 3.81 -2.99
N ILE A 134 28.58 2.61 -2.91
CA ILE A 134 28.96 1.50 -2.03
C ILE A 134 29.21 0.27 -2.90
N GLY A 135 30.44 -0.25 -2.90
CA GLY A 135 30.87 -1.32 -3.80
C GLY A 135 30.38 -2.73 -3.46
N SER A 136 29.66 -2.90 -2.36
CA SER A 136 29.04 -4.16 -1.92
C SER A 136 27.77 -3.85 -1.13
N ASP A 137 27.51 -4.55 -0.02
CA ASP A 137 26.27 -4.42 0.76
C ASP A 137 26.25 -3.14 1.60
N ALA A 138 25.03 -2.59 1.76
CA ALA A 138 24.70 -1.54 2.70
C ALA A 138 23.85 -2.12 3.84
N LEU A 139 24.26 -1.89 5.09
CA LEU A 139 23.62 -2.49 6.26
C LEU A 139 23.34 -1.44 7.34
N VAL A 140 22.10 -1.41 7.82
CA VAL A 140 21.74 -0.83 9.12
C VAL A 140 21.18 -1.95 9.97
N ALA A 141 21.87 -2.30 11.07
CA ALA A 141 21.43 -3.35 11.98
C ALA A 141 21.46 -2.85 13.42
N VAL A 142 20.32 -2.94 14.10
CA VAL A 142 20.18 -2.60 15.52
C VAL A 142 19.54 -3.79 16.22
N ASN A 143 20.27 -4.35 17.17
CA ASN A 143 19.82 -5.47 18.00
C ASN A 143 19.86 -5.03 19.46
N ALA A 144 18.75 -5.17 20.19
CA ALA A 144 18.66 -4.84 21.61
C ALA A 144 17.68 -5.77 22.36
N SER A 145 17.69 -5.74 23.70
CA SER A 145 16.57 -6.26 24.49
C SER A 145 15.32 -5.41 24.23
N ASN A 146 15.40 -4.10 24.36
CA ASN A 146 14.35 -3.16 23.95
C ASN A 146 14.99 -2.00 23.18
N ILE A 147 14.27 -1.47 22.19
CA ILE A 147 14.65 -0.23 21.47
C ILE A 147 13.56 0.79 21.79
N THR A 148 13.89 1.83 22.56
CA THR A 148 12.88 2.77 23.08
C THR A 148 13.29 4.23 22.88
N SER A 149 12.38 5.06 22.40
CA SER A 149 12.63 6.49 22.19
C SER A 149 11.47 7.32 22.72
N ASP A 150 11.77 8.37 23.48
CA ASP A 150 10.80 9.42 23.80
C ASP A 150 10.47 10.30 22.57
N GLY A 151 11.27 10.17 21.51
CA GLY A 151 11.03 10.76 20.20
C GLY A 151 10.65 9.72 19.15
N PHE A 152 11.19 9.87 17.94
CA PHE A 152 11.04 8.90 16.86
C PHE A 152 12.11 7.80 16.93
N ILE A 153 11.88 6.68 16.25
CA ILE A 153 12.89 5.69 15.90
C ILE A 153 12.92 5.61 14.38
N GLY A 154 14.05 5.97 13.78
CA GLY A 154 14.25 5.95 12.33
C GLY A 154 15.47 5.11 11.95
N ALA A 155 15.33 4.27 10.94
CA ALA A 155 16.46 3.61 10.30
C ALA A 155 16.30 3.63 8.78
N ASP A 156 17.28 4.19 8.08
CA ASP A 156 17.14 4.47 6.66
C ASP A 156 18.35 3.98 5.84
N ILE A 157 18.10 3.52 4.63
CA ILE A 157 19.10 3.38 3.57
C ILE A 157 18.72 4.25 2.39
N PHE A 158 19.53 5.28 2.13
CA PHE A 158 19.30 6.22 1.04
C PHE A 158 20.30 6.02 -0.10
N THR A 159 19.81 5.65 -1.28
CA THR A 159 20.62 5.55 -2.52
C THR A 159 20.00 6.39 -3.63
N THR A 160 19.67 7.65 -3.34
CA THR A 160 18.89 8.51 -4.23
C THR A 160 19.74 9.26 -5.26
N ASN A 161 19.09 9.84 -6.27
CA ASN A 161 19.63 10.77 -7.26
C ASN A 161 20.81 10.22 -8.08
N GLY A 162 20.75 8.93 -8.44
CA GLY A 162 21.82 8.23 -9.16
C GLY A 162 22.84 7.54 -8.27
N GLY A 163 22.64 7.54 -6.95
CA GLY A 163 23.41 6.75 -6.00
C GLY A 163 23.39 5.25 -6.32
N HIS A 164 24.45 4.54 -5.96
CA HIS A 164 24.59 3.12 -6.29
C HIS A 164 25.13 2.27 -5.14
N ILE A 165 24.42 1.19 -4.84
CA ILE A 165 24.84 0.09 -3.98
C ILE A 165 24.96 -1.16 -4.86
N VAL A 166 26.17 -1.69 -5.01
CA VAL A 166 26.41 -2.88 -5.86
C VAL A 166 25.87 -4.16 -5.22
N GLY A 167 25.82 -4.21 -3.89
CA GLY A 167 25.27 -5.33 -3.15
C GLY A 167 23.79 -5.17 -2.84
N SER A 168 23.38 -5.75 -1.72
CA SER A 168 22.04 -5.60 -1.16
C SER A 168 21.97 -4.43 -0.17
N ALA A 169 20.78 -3.89 0.04
CA ALA A 169 20.48 -2.95 1.12
C ALA A 169 19.62 -3.65 2.16
N SER A 170 20.02 -3.61 3.43
CA SER A 170 19.25 -4.25 4.50
C SER A 170 19.16 -3.38 5.74
N ILE A 171 17.93 -3.15 6.19
CA ILE A 171 17.61 -2.55 7.48
C ILE A 171 17.05 -3.65 8.37
N LEU A 172 17.63 -3.80 9.56
CA LEU A 172 17.21 -4.77 10.56
C LEU A 172 17.11 -4.10 11.91
N LEU A 173 15.89 -3.76 12.36
CA LEU A 173 15.63 -3.37 13.74
C LEU A 173 15.02 -4.57 14.49
N ASN A 174 15.83 -5.19 15.34
CA ASN A 174 15.45 -6.36 16.13
C ASN A 174 15.47 -6.03 17.63
N ALA A 175 14.34 -6.24 18.29
CA ALA A 175 14.24 -6.25 19.75
C ALA A 175 13.79 -7.62 20.26
N ALA A 176 14.42 -8.15 21.30
CA ALA A 176 13.92 -9.35 21.98
C ALA A 176 12.64 -9.06 22.80
N GLY A 177 12.45 -7.80 23.19
CA GLY A 177 11.29 -7.20 23.83
C GLY A 177 10.64 -6.22 22.87
N ASP A 178 10.51 -4.96 23.26
CA ASP A 178 9.70 -3.98 22.53
C ASP A 178 10.54 -3.06 21.64
N ILE A 179 9.97 -2.66 20.50
CA ILE A 179 10.35 -1.42 19.80
C ILE A 179 9.27 -0.40 20.10
N ASN A 180 9.64 0.69 20.79
CA ASN A 180 8.69 1.71 21.25
C ASN A 180 9.20 3.13 20.95
N GLY A 181 8.62 3.80 19.94
CA GLY A 181 8.93 5.19 19.61
C GLY A 181 7.71 6.09 19.84
N GLN A 182 7.79 7.05 20.76
CA GLN A 182 6.62 7.87 21.10
C GLN A 182 6.12 8.75 19.95
N GLN A 183 7.01 9.25 19.09
CA GLN A 183 6.65 10.12 17.95
C GLN A 183 6.61 9.40 16.61
N GLY A 184 6.92 8.11 16.59
CA GLY A 184 6.78 7.24 15.43
C GLY A 184 7.92 6.25 15.32
N ILE A 185 7.70 5.24 14.48
CA ILE A 185 8.70 4.25 14.09
C ILE A 185 8.73 4.21 12.57
N GLY A 186 9.92 4.31 11.97
CA GLY A 186 10.07 4.32 10.52
C GLY A 186 11.31 3.58 10.05
N GLU A 187 11.14 2.72 9.06
CA GLU A 187 12.23 2.19 8.25
C GLU A 187 12.02 2.48 6.78
N VAL A 188 13.03 3.06 6.12
CA VAL A 188 12.92 3.44 4.70
C VAL A 188 14.16 3.01 3.92
N VAL A 189 13.96 2.16 2.90
CA VAL A 189 14.92 2.00 1.80
C VAL A 189 14.46 2.86 0.63
N SER A 190 15.27 3.81 0.19
CA SER A 190 14.85 4.77 -0.83
C SER A 190 15.87 4.96 -1.96
N LEU A 191 15.35 4.86 -3.18
CA LEU A 191 16.09 4.91 -4.44
C LEU A 191 15.60 6.04 -5.38
N TYR A 192 14.89 7.04 -4.84
CA TYR A 192 14.34 8.17 -5.59
C TYR A 192 15.36 8.80 -6.55
N GLY A 193 14.98 9.10 -7.79
CA GLY A 193 15.81 9.88 -8.71
C GLY A 193 16.89 9.08 -9.43
N GLY A 194 16.64 7.80 -9.74
CA GLY A 194 17.57 6.96 -10.48
C GLY A 194 18.55 6.17 -9.61
N GLY A 195 18.22 5.98 -8.32
CA GLY A 195 19.00 5.17 -7.40
C GLY A 195 19.09 3.70 -7.78
N GLN A 196 20.20 3.03 -7.47
CA GLN A 196 20.43 1.64 -7.87
C GLN A 196 20.89 0.78 -6.69
N ILE A 197 20.28 -0.40 -6.58
CA ILE A 197 20.71 -1.53 -5.77
C ILE A 197 20.80 -2.72 -6.71
N ASP A 198 21.98 -3.31 -6.95
CA ASP A 198 22.05 -4.47 -7.86
C ASP A 198 21.57 -5.77 -7.17
N GLY A 199 21.65 -5.82 -5.83
CA GLY A 199 21.13 -6.89 -4.99
C GLY A 199 19.67 -6.67 -4.57
N SER A 200 19.32 -7.17 -3.38
CA SER A 200 17.96 -7.07 -2.83
C SER A 200 17.82 -5.88 -1.88
N ALA A 201 16.60 -5.39 -1.71
CA ALA A 201 16.23 -4.42 -0.69
C ALA A 201 15.39 -5.11 0.40
N LEU A 202 15.80 -4.97 1.66
CA LEU A 202 15.17 -5.61 2.80
C LEU A 202 14.94 -4.59 3.92
N ALA A 203 13.72 -4.51 4.42
CA ALA A 203 13.36 -3.75 5.63
C ALA A 203 12.68 -4.69 6.63
N VAL A 204 13.19 -4.76 7.87
CA VAL A 204 12.77 -5.73 8.89
C VAL A 204 12.58 -5.04 10.22
N LEU A 205 11.33 -5.03 10.67
CA LEU A 205 10.94 -4.73 12.05
C LEU A 205 10.59 -6.05 12.76
N ASN A 206 11.32 -6.38 13.82
CA ASN A 206 11.10 -7.61 14.57
C ASN A 206 11.15 -7.37 16.07
N ALA A 207 10.06 -7.66 16.77
CA ALA A 207 9.92 -7.42 18.21
C ALA A 207 8.90 -8.36 18.88
N GLN A 208 8.80 -8.32 20.21
CA GLN A 208 7.59 -8.74 20.89
C GLN A 208 6.44 -7.78 20.59
N ASN A 209 6.66 -6.48 20.79
CA ASN A 209 5.68 -5.46 20.45
C ASN A 209 6.30 -4.34 19.61
N LEU A 210 5.54 -3.85 18.64
CA LEU A 210 5.82 -2.62 17.89
C LEU A 210 4.82 -1.56 18.36
N ILE A 211 5.30 -0.56 19.10
CA ILE A 211 4.43 0.38 19.81
C ILE A 211 4.81 1.81 19.46
N THR A 212 3.82 2.63 19.12
CA THR A 212 3.98 4.07 19.07
C THR A 212 2.76 4.77 19.63
N ALA A 213 2.98 5.91 20.30
CA ALA A 213 1.90 6.81 20.70
C ALA A 213 1.53 7.80 19.58
N SER A 214 2.27 7.78 18.46
CA SER A 214 2.11 8.73 17.37
C SER A 214 0.74 8.62 16.73
N THR A 215 0.07 9.76 16.63
CA THR A 215 -1.20 9.93 15.91
C THR A 215 -0.99 10.52 14.52
N ALA A 216 0.24 10.52 14.02
CA ALA A 216 0.59 11.08 12.73
C ALA A 216 -0.21 10.43 11.61
N THR A 217 -0.74 11.28 10.71
CA THR A 217 -1.46 10.90 9.50
C THR A 217 -1.01 11.82 8.38
N GLY A 218 -1.21 11.43 7.13
CA GLY A 218 -0.87 12.28 6.00
C GLY A 218 -0.83 11.54 4.67
N THR A 219 -0.12 12.13 3.72
CA THR A 219 0.13 11.56 2.41
C THR A 219 1.37 10.68 2.46
N PRO A 220 1.25 9.36 2.21
CA PRO A 220 2.39 8.44 2.14
C PRO A 220 3.53 8.95 1.24
N GLY A 221 4.78 8.77 1.66
CA GLY A 221 5.97 9.25 0.93
C GLY A 221 6.18 10.76 0.94
N VAL A 222 5.31 11.55 1.59
CA VAL A 222 5.47 13.01 1.79
C VAL A 222 5.52 13.33 3.28
N ASP A 223 4.52 12.84 4.00
CA ASP A 223 4.36 13.06 5.44
C ASP A 223 4.91 11.86 6.21
N THR A 224 5.38 12.09 7.43
CA THR A 224 5.78 11.02 8.34
C THR A 224 4.53 10.29 8.84
N MET A 225 4.51 8.96 8.73
CA MET A 225 3.46 8.12 9.29
C MET A 225 3.75 7.76 10.74
N ALA A 226 2.75 7.27 11.48
CA ALA A 226 2.96 6.82 12.86
C ALA A 226 3.87 5.59 12.91
N LEU A 227 3.61 4.62 12.03
CA LEU A 227 4.43 3.43 11.83
C LEU A 227 4.65 3.23 10.34
N GLU A 228 5.90 3.17 9.90
CA GLU A 228 6.27 2.99 8.49
C GLU A 228 7.34 1.90 8.32
N ALA A 229 7.11 1.01 7.37
CA ALA A 229 8.17 0.23 6.72
C ALA A 229 7.97 0.34 5.21
N SER A 230 8.96 0.85 4.49
CA SER A 230 8.79 1.18 3.08
C SER A 230 10.03 0.98 2.22
N ILE A 231 9.78 0.58 0.96
CA ILE A 231 10.79 0.54 -0.10
C ILE A 231 10.30 1.41 -1.25
N TYR A 232 11.07 2.46 -1.57
CA TYR A 232 10.78 3.40 -2.64
C TYR A 232 11.74 3.20 -3.80
N SER A 233 11.33 2.43 -4.82
CA SER A 233 12.08 2.25 -6.08
C SER A 233 11.54 3.10 -7.22
N ASN A 234 10.47 3.86 -7.01
CA ASN A 234 9.94 4.80 -7.98
C ASN A 234 10.95 5.90 -8.38
N VAL A 235 10.61 6.67 -9.42
CA VAL A 235 11.43 7.77 -9.95
C VAL A 235 12.73 7.21 -10.55
N ALA A 236 12.61 6.20 -11.42
CA ALA A 236 13.70 5.50 -12.10
C ALA A 236 14.65 4.71 -11.18
N GLY A 237 14.27 4.46 -9.92
CA GLY A 237 15.03 3.58 -9.04
C GLY A 237 15.04 2.14 -9.53
N THR A 238 16.11 1.40 -9.23
CA THR A 238 16.26 -0.02 -9.62
C THR A 238 16.71 -0.86 -8.43
N VAL A 239 16.00 -1.95 -8.17
CA VAL A 239 16.43 -3.07 -7.32
C VAL A 239 16.64 -4.28 -8.23
N GLY A 240 17.84 -4.85 -8.25
CA GLY A 240 18.17 -5.98 -9.14
C GLY A 240 17.60 -7.31 -8.65
N GLY A 241 17.50 -7.47 -7.32
CA GLY A 241 16.93 -8.64 -6.64
C GLY A 241 15.52 -8.40 -6.11
N ASP A 242 15.24 -8.97 -4.95
CA ASP A 242 13.93 -8.90 -4.30
C ASP A 242 13.75 -7.59 -3.52
N ALA A 243 12.51 -7.16 -3.32
CA ALA A 243 12.14 -6.07 -2.41
C ALA A 243 11.18 -6.61 -1.35
N VAL A 244 11.67 -6.73 -0.11
CA VAL A 244 10.96 -7.41 0.97
C VAL A 244 10.79 -6.48 2.17
N ILE A 245 9.55 -6.37 2.63
CA ILE A 245 9.19 -5.75 3.90
C ILE A 245 8.68 -6.86 4.81
N SER A 246 9.33 -7.05 5.96
CA SER A 246 8.91 -8.02 6.97
C SER A 246 8.71 -7.34 8.31
N VAL A 247 7.46 -7.24 8.74
CA VAL A 247 7.05 -6.64 10.02
C VAL A 247 6.48 -7.74 10.91
N GLN A 248 7.24 -8.15 11.91
CA GLN A 248 6.92 -9.28 12.78
C GLN A 248 6.88 -8.82 14.24
N ALA A 249 5.70 -8.85 14.84
CA ALA A 249 5.52 -8.69 16.28
C ALA A 249 5.06 -10.03 16.87
N ALA A 250 5.73 -10.57 17.90
CA ALA A 250 5.24 -11.80 18.53
C ALA A 250 3.88 -11.59 19.22
N GLN A 251 3.63 -10.38 19.72
CA GLN A 251 2.43 -9.97 20.43
C GLN A 251 1.71 -8.87 19.65
N ASP A 252 2.00 -7.59 19.90
CA ASP A 252 1.13 -6.50 19.42
C ASP A 252 1.84 -5.54 18.46
N ILE A 253 1.10 -5.10 17.43
CA ILE A 253 1.38 -3.87 16.69
C ILE A 253 0.35 -2.83 17.11
N SER A 254 0.79 -1.70 17.67
CA SER A 254 -0.07 -0.64 18.18
C SER A 254 0.40 0.74 17.74
N ALA A 255 -0.37 1.38 16.86
CA ALA A 255 -0.08 2.69 16.31
C ALA A 255 -1.37 3.49 16.07
N PRO A 256 -1.76 4.46 16.92
CA PRO A 256 -3.06 5.12 16.79
C PRO A 256 -3.20 5.99 15.53
N GLY A 257 -2.10 6.42 14.91
CA GLY A 257 -2.06 7.10 13.62
C GLY A 257 -2.04 6.16 12.41
N THR A 258 -1.71 6.70 11.25
CA THR A 258 -1.60 5.92 10.00
C THR A 258 -0.41 4.97 10.06
N THR A 259 -0.66 3.71 9.74
CA THR A 259 0.35 2.66 9.58
C THR A 259 0.52 2.32 8.10
N LEU A 260 1.76 2.34 7.62
CA LEU A 260 2.12 2.22 6.22
C LEU A 260 3.17 1.13 6.01
N PHE A 261 2.79 0.06 5.33
CA PHE A 261 3.69 -1.00 4.89
C PHE A 261 3.58 -1.15 3.38
N TRP A 262 4.58 -0.69 2.65
CA TRP A 262 4.45 -0.69 1.19
C TRP A 262 5.75 -0.70 0.39
N VAL A 263 5.66 -1.29 -0.80
CA VAL A 263 6.66 -1.15 -1.84
C VAL A 263 6.11 -0.23 -2.94
N ALA A 264 6.74 0.93 -3.09
CA ALA A 264 6.36 1.95 -4.07
C ALA A 264 7.31 1.92 -5.27
N ASN A 265 7.02 1.02 -6.23
CA ASN A 265 7.73 0.89 -7.50
C ASN A 265 7.06 1.69 -8.64
N GLY A 266 5.80 2.05 -8.47
CA GLY A 266 4.96 2.68 -9.48
C GLY A 266 5.37 4.10 -9.80
N ASN A 267 4.71 4.69 -10.80
CA ASN A 267 4.86 6.11 -11.13
C ASN A 267 4.16 7.01 -10.07
N TYR A 268 4.55 6.87 -8.82
CA TYR A 268 4.03 7.62 -7.70
C TYR A 268 4.36 9.11 -7.86
N GLN A 269 3.33 9.94 -7.68
CA GLN A 269 3.36 11.39 -7.90
C GLN A 269 3.75 11.84 -9.32
N ASN A 270 3.64 10.96 -10.33
CA ASN A 270 4.05 11.23 -11.71
C ASN A 270 5.56 11.54 -11.87
N LEU A 271 6.39 11.02 -10.98
CA LEU A 271 7.83 11.28 -10.95
C LEU A 271 8.66 10.26 -11.76
N GLY A 272 8.06 9.17 -12.23
CA GLY A 272 8.63 8.13 -13.08
C GLY A 272 8.50 6.73 -12.46
N PRO A 273 8.42 5.67 -13.27
CA PRO A 273 8.37 4.29 -12.78
C PRO A 273 9.74 3.79 -12.28
N GLY A 274 9.73 2.79 -11.40
CA GLY A 274 10.88 2.03 -10.96
C GLY A 274 10.98 0.64 -11.61
N THR A 275 12.02 -0.12 -11.24
CA THR A 275 12.24 -1.51 -11.65
C THR A 275 12.67 -2.37 -10.47
N ILE A 276 12.03 -3.52 -10.29
CA ILE A 276 12.44 -4.56 -9.34
C ILE A 276 12.64 -5.86 -10.15
N GLY A 277 13.83 -6.43 -10.11
CA GLY A 277 14.19 -7.61 -10.89
C GLY A 277 13.65 -8.93 -10.32
N GLY A 278 13.48 -8.99 -9.00
CA GLY A 278 12.99 -10.16 -8.26
C GLY A 278 11.53 -10.05 -7.83
N ASN A 279 11.23 -10.69 -6.70
CA ASN A 279 9.92 -10.71 -6.07
C ASN A 279 9.71 -9.46 -5.20
N VAL A 280 8.44 -9.14 -4.97
CA VAL A 280 8.03 -8.11 -4.02
C VAL A 280 7.12 -8.72 -2.98
N GLU A 281 7.45 -8.52 -1.72
CA GLU A 281 6.72 -9.10 -0.60
C GLU A 281 6.53 -8.06 0.51
N VAL A 282 5.30 -7.99 1.03
CA VAL A 282 4.94 -7.22 2.22
C VAL A 282 4.32 -8.19 3.22
N ASP A 283 5.13 -8.65 4.17
CA ASP A 283 4.74 -9.59 5.20
C ASP A 283 4.51 -8.90 6.53
N VAL A 284 3.31 -9.06 7.08
CA VAL A 284 2.96 -8.51 8.39
C VAL A 284 2.35 -9.61 9.25
N SER A 285 2.92 -9.82 10.44
CA SER A 285 2.36 -10.74 11.42
C SER A 285 2.40 -10.18 12.84
N ALA A 286 1.30 -10.38 13.56
CA ALA A 286 1.19 -10.08 14.99
C ALA A 286 0.15 -10.99 15.65
N THR A 287 0.16 -11.10 16.98
CA THR A 287 -1.02 -11.60 17.69
C THR A 287 -2.18 -10.62 17.54
N ASN A 288 -1.96 -9.33 17.83
CA ASN A 288 -2.97 -8.29 17.65
C ASN A 288 -2.40 -7.09 16.88
N ILE A 289 -3.21 -6.52 15.99
CA ILE A 289 -2.90 -5.30 15.26
C ILE A 289 -3.95 -4.26 15.61
N SER A 290 -3.53 -3.08 16.08
CA SER A 290 -4.41 -1.94 16.40
C SER A 290 -3.84 -0.65 15.80
N THR A 291 -4.51 -0.12 14.78
CA THR A 291 -4.01 1.02 13.99
C THR A 291 -5.05 2.12 13.79
N GLY A 292 -4.62 3.31 13.35
CA GLY A 292 -5.47 4.32 12.73
C GLY A 292 -5.97 3.83 11.37
N ASP A 293 -5.44 4.40 10.28
CA ASP A 293 -5.54 3.80 8.95
C ASP A 293 -4.44 2.73 8.78
N LEU A 294 -4.73 1.68 8.00
CA LEU A 294 -3.76 0.64 7.66
C LEU A 294 -3.64 0.54 6.13
N LEU A 295 -2.45 0.87 5.61
CA LEU A 295 -2.12 0.73 4.20
C LEU A 295 -1.09 -0.39 4.04
N MET A 296 -1.45 -1.41 3.28
CA MET A 296 -0.58 -2.54 2.95
C MET A 296 -0.55 -2.71 1.44
N GLN A 297 0.48 -2.17 0.78
CA GLN A 297 0.42 -1.94 -0.65
C GLN A 297 1.69 -2.34 -1.41
N ILE A 298 1.49 -2.88 -2.61
CA ILE A 298 2.50 -2.94 -3.66
C ILE A 298 2.00 -2.09 -4.81
N LEU A 299 2.68 -0.97 -5.03
CA LEU A 299 2.35 -0.04 -6.10
C LEU A 299 3.35 -0.25 -7.23
N ASN A 300 2.89 -0.81 -8.35
CA ASN A 300 3.67 -1.13 -9.54
C ASN A 300 2.97 -0.64 -10.83
N TYR A 301 2.38 0.55 -10.78
CA TYR A 301 1.65 1.12 -11.90
C TYR A 301 2.51 2.05 -12.76
N GLY A 302 1.99 2.46 -13.92
CA GLY A 302 2.56 3.56 -14.71
C GLY A 302 3.85 3.22 -15.45
N GLY A 303 3.97 2.00 -15.96
CA GLY A 303 5.13 1.53 -16.73
C GLY A 303 6.27 0.93 -15.90
N SER A 304 6.04 0.70 -14.61
CA SER A 304 7.00 0.01 -13.73
C SER A 304 6.97 -1.50 -13.91
N SER A 305 8.01 -2.19 -13.44
CA SER A 305 8.13 -3.64 -13.60
C SER A 305 8.61 -4.33 -12.33
N ILE A 306 7.99 -5.47 -12.04
CA ILE A 306 8.42 -6.49 -11.08
C ILE A 306 8.72 -7.76 -11.89
N GLY A 307 9.93 -8.30 -11.78
CA GLY A 307 10.33 -9.48 -12.54
C GLY A 307 9.77 -10.80 -12.00
N GLY A 308 9.49 -10.85 -10.69
CA GLY A 308 8.94 -12.01 -9.98
C GLY A 308 7.45 -11.89 -9.65
N PHE A 309 7.06 -12.42 -8.49
CA PHE A 309 5.70 -12.28 -7.95
C PHE A 309 5.55 -11.01 -7.09
N ALA A 310 4.31 -10.62 -6.83
CA ALA A 310 3.95 -9.57 -5.88
C ALA A 310 3.00 -10.15 -4.83
N GLU A 311 3.36 -10.06 -3.55
CA GLU A 311 2.60 -10.68 -2.47
C GLU A 311 2.43 -9.75 -1.26
N VAL A 312 1.21 -9.66 -0.75
CA VAL A 312 0.89 -8.98 0.50
C VAL A 312 0.25 -9.98 1.46
N ASN A 313 0.92 -10.22 2.58
CA ASN A 313 0.52 -11.16 3.61
C ASN A 313 0.18 -10.44 4.91
N LEU A 314 -0.99 -10.75 5.48
CA LEU A 314 -1.34 -10.36 6.85
C LEU A 314 -1.83 -11.55 7.66
N ALA A 315 -1.13 -11.83 8.76
CA ALA A 315 -1.54 -12.81 9.76
C ALA A 315 -1.77 -12.15 11.12
N ALA A 316 -2.98 -12.29 11.67
CA ALA A 316 -3.31 -11.80 13.01
C ALA A 316 -4.34 -12.66 13.73
N THR A 317 -4.38 -12.59 15.06
CA THR A 317 -5.55 -13.06 15.82
C THR A 317 -6.64 -12.01 15.82
N THR A 318 -6.30 -10.75 16.11
CA THR A 318 -7.24 -9.64 16.00
C THR A 318 -6.65 -8.50 15.17
N LEU A 319 -7.52 -7.83 14.42
CA LEU A 319 -7.19 -6.65 13.64
C LEU A 319 -8.18 -5.54 13.99
N THR A 320 -7.69 -4.41 14.48
CA THR A 320 -8.50 -3.22 14.76
C THR A 320 -7.94 -2.07 13.95
N VAL A 321 -8.75 -1.52 13.05
CA VAL A 321 -8.41 -0.37 12.22
C VAL A 321 -9.44 0.72 12.50
N ASN A 322 -9.01 1.77 13.21
CA ASN A 322 -9.88 2.88 13.61
C ASN A 322 -10.26 3.78 12.42
N GLY A 323 -9.61 3.62 11.28
CA GLY A 323 -9.94 4.21 9.99
C GLY A 323 -10.22 3.14 8.93
N SER A 324 -9.53 3.26 7.79
CA SER A 324 -9.67 2.40 6.61
C SER A 324 -8.56 1.37 6.53
N LEU A 325 -8.90 0.17 6.08
CA LEU A 325 -7.94 -0.83 5.62
C LEU A 325 -7.88 -0.76 4.08
N ASP A 326 -6.70 -0.48 3.55
CA ASP A 326 -6.41 -0.50 2.11
C ASP A 326 -5.27 -1.48 1.83
N SER A 327 -5.66 -2.67 1.37
CA SER A 327 -4.76 -3.72 0.91
C SER A 327 -4.78 -3.80 -0.61
N ARG A 328 -3.65 -3.54 -1.25
CA ARG A 328 -3.64 -3.36 -2.71
C ARG A 328 -2.36 -3.79 -3.39
N ILE A 329 -2.51 -4.53 -4.49
CA ILE A 329 -1.50 -4.64 -5.54
C ILE A 329 -2.01 -3.86 -6.74
N ASP A 330 -1.30 -2.80 -7.15
CA ASP A 330 -1.68 -1.98 -8.29
C ASP A 330 -0.63 -2.04 -9.39
N ASN A 331 -0.97 -2.71 -10.48
CA ASN A 331 -0.16 -2.88 -11.67
C ASN A 331 -0.75 -2.14 -12.89
N SER A 332 -1.64 -1.18 -12.66
CA SER A 332 -2.37 -0.47 -13.72
C SER A 332 -1.47 0.42 -14.59
N ASN A 333 -2.02 0.96 -15.68
CA ASN A 333 -1.35 1.95 -16.53
C ASN A 333 0.00 1.48 -17.10
N GLY A 334 0.08 0.22 -17.51
CA GLY A 334 1.26 -0.36 -18.16
C GLY A 334 2.30 -0.94 -17.20
N GLY A 335 1.98 -1.08 -15.92
CA GLY A 335 2.77 -1.89 -14.99
C GLY A 335 2.88 -3.35 -15.43
N THR A 336 3.94 -4.05 -15.04
CA THR A 336 4.09 -5.49 -15.27
C THR A 336 4.57 -6.26 -14.04
N ILE A 337 4.01 -7.44 -13.81
CA ILE A 337 4.44 -8.42 -12.81
C ILE A 337 4.74 -9.74 -13.55
N GLY A 338 5.98 -10.21 -13.47
CA GLY A 338 6.44 -11.38 -14.24
C GLY A 338 5.79 -12.71 -13.83
N ALA A 339 5.28 -12.81 -12.60
CA ALA A 339 4.60 -13.98 -12.06
C ALA A 339 3.23 -13.60 -11.43
N ASP A 340 2.90 -14.18 -10.28
CA ASP A 340 1.59 -14.08 -9.65
C ASP A 340 1.47 -12.80 -8.79
N ALA A 341 0.24 -12.32 -8.60
CA ALA A 341 -0.10 -11.23 -7.70
C ALA A 341 -1.09 -11.74 -6.63
N THR A 342 -0.72 -11.69 -5.35
CA THR A 342 -1.48 -12.34 -4.28
C THR A 342 -1.70 -11.42 -3.09
N LEU A 343 -2.95 -11.33 -2.62
CA LEU A 343 -3.31 -10.78 -1.32
C LEU A 343 -3.79 -11.91 -0.42
N ASP A 344 -3.08 -12.18 0.68
CA ASP A 344 -3.40 -13.27 1.61
C ASP A 344 -3.65 -12.72 3.01
N TYR A 345 -4.91 -12.83 3.46
CA TYR A 345 -5.38 -12.33 4.75
C TYR A 345 -5.88 -13.47 5.62
N SER A 346 -5.21 -13.66 6.76
CA SER A 346 -5.52 -14.67 7.77
C SER A 346 -5.71 -13.99 9.13
N VAL A 347 -6.91 -13.46 9.35
CA VAL A 347 -7.34 -13.00 10.68
C VAL A 347 -8.14 -14.12 11.34
N SER A 348 -7.57 -14.79 12.33
CA SER A 348 -8.20 -15.99 12.93
C SER A 348 -9.36 -15.68 13.89
N GLY A 349 -9.34 -14.51 14.53
CA GLY A 349 -10.37 -14.01 15.43
C GLY A 349 -11.24 -12.94 14.75
N THR A 350 -11.18 -11.70 15.24
CA THR A 350 -12.04 -10.61 14.75
C THR A 350 -11.21 -9.49 14.14
N ALA A 351 -11.56 -9.10 12.93
CA ALA A 351 -11.18 -7.85 12.29
C ALA A 351 -12.31 -6.82 12.49
N THR A 352 -12.01 -5.66 13.06
CA THR A 352 -12.92 -4.51 13.21
C THR A 352 -12.34 -3.32 12.47
N ILE A 353 -13.01 -2.88 11.41
CA ILE A 353 -12.59 -1.76 10.58
C ILE A 353 -13.71 -0.71 10.63
N THR A 354 -13.36 0.53 10.96
CA THR A 354 -14.35 1.58 11.21
C THR A 354 -14.97 2.10 9.92
N THR A 355 -14.19 2.22 8.84
CA THR A 355 -14.67 2.71 7.55
C THR A 355 -14.73 1.58 6.53
N ASN A 356 -13.83 1.54 5.56
CA ASN A 356 -13.81 0.57 4.46
C ASN A 356 -12.66 -0.42 4.63
N ALA A 357 -12.91 -1.66 4.22
CA ALA A 357 -11.89 -2.68 4.04
C ALA A 357 -11.81 -3.00 2.54
N LEU A 358 -10.74 -2.54 1.90
CA LEU A 358 -10.48 -2.73 0.48
C LEU A 358 -9.38 -3.78 0.30
N PHE A 359 -9.68 -4.79 -0.52
CA PHE A 359 -8.74 -5.79 -1.00
C PHE A 359 -8.76 -5.77 -2.51
N GLN A 360 -7.73 -5.20 -3.12
CA GLN A 360 -7.75 -4.87 -4.55
C GLN A 360 -6.51 -5.36 -5.29
N ILE A 361 -6.72 -6.01 -6.42
CA ILE A 361 -5.68 -6.22 -7.43
C ILE A 361 -6.11 -5.49 -8.70
N LEU A 362 -5.38 -4.42 -9.03
CA LEU A 362 -5.61 -3.55 -10.19
C LEU A 362 -4.51 -3.79 -11.23
N GLY A 363 -4.83 -3.66 -12.51
CA GLY A 363 -3.95 -4.03 -13.63
C GLY A 363 -3.54 -5.51 -13.59
N SER A 364 -4.43 -6.39 -13.13
CA SER A 364 -4.17 -7.82 -12.95
C SER A 364 -3.86 -8.54 -14.28
N ASP A 365 -4.19 -7.94 -15.41
CA ASP A 365 -3.82 -8.39 -16.75
C ASP A 365 -2.31 -8.30 -17.03
N GLY A 366 -1.58 -7.49 -16.27
CA GLY A 366 -0.12 -7.45 -16.29
C GLY A 366 0.56 -8.44 -15.36
N ALA A 367 -0.18 -9.28 -14.62
CA ALA A 367 0.32 -10.42 -13.86
C ALA A 367 -0.05 -11.75 -14.54
N LYS A 368 0.66 -12.85 -14.21
CA LYS A 368 0.37 -14.18 -14.74
C LYS A 368 -0.95 -14.74 -14.19
N THR A 369 -1.13 -14.62 -12.88
CA THR A 369 -2.39 -14.89 -12.17
C THR A 369 -2.57 -13.87 -11.06
N ALA A 370 -3.82 -13.66 -10.63
CA ALA A 370 -4.15 -12.81 -9.49
C ALA A 370 -5.00 -13.59 -8.48
N ALA A 371 -4.70 -13.45 -7.19
CA ALA A 371 -5.41 -14.12 -6.11
C ALA A 371 -5.69 -13.18 -4.93
N ILE A 372 -6.91 -13.22 -4.41
CA ILE A 372 -7.26 -12.61 -3.12
C ILE A 372 -7.80 -13.73 -2.24
N ASN A 373 -7.09 -14.09 -1.17
CA ASN A 373 -7.51 -15.14 -0.25
C ASN A 373 -7.81 -14.57 1.13
N ILE A 374 -9.05 -14.73 1.59
CA ILE A 374 -9.49 -14.29 2.91
C ILE A 374 -9.96 -15.52 3.68
N ASN A 375 -9.17 -15.90 4.68
CA ASN A 375 -9.28 -17.18 5.37
C ASN A 375 -9.58 -16.97 6.86
N GLY A 376 -10.73 -17.49 7.29
CA GLY A 376 -11.13 -17.46 8.70
C GLY A 376 -11.60 -16.10 9.20
N GLY A 377 -12.07 -16.09 10.44
CA GLY A 377 -12.35 -14.87 11.20
C GLY A 377 -13.67 -14.18 10.91
N THR A 378 -13.92 -13.16 11.74
CA THR A 378 -15.08 -12.26 11.61
C THR A 378 -14.59 -10.87 11.21
N TYR A 379 -15.08 -10.34 10.10
CA TYR A 379 -14.81 -9.00 9.61
C TYR A 379 -16.03 -8.11 9.85
N ASN A 380 -15.93 -7.23 10.84
CA ASN A 380 -16.91 -6.18 11.11
C ASN A 380 -16.41 -4.88 10.48
N VAL A 381 -17.06 -4.43 9.41
CA VAL A 381 -16.65 -3.25 8.64
C VAL A 381 -17.75 -2.21 8.70
N GLY A 382 -17.46 -1.00 9.17
CA GLY A 382 -18.50 0.03 9.32
C GLY A 382 -19.10 0.49 7.99
N GLY A 383 -18.32 0.48 6.91
CA GLY A 383 -18.70 0.90 5.57
C GLY A 383 -18.70 -0.26 4.56
N THR A 384 -17.75 -0.22 3.62
CA THR A 384 -17.67 -1.20 2.53
C THR A 384 -16.59 -2.25 2.80
N PHE A 385 -16.98 -3.52 2.73
CA PHE A 385 -16.05 -4.62 2.47
C PHE A 385 -16.01 -4.87 0.96
N GLU A 386 -14.83 -4.70 0.35
CA GLU A 386 -14.63 -4.90 -1.08
C GLU A 386 -13.48 -5.86 -1.37
N GLY A 387 -13.77 -6.94 -2.11
CA GLY A 387 -12.75 -7.74 -2.80
C GLY A 387 -12.84 -7.50 -4.30
N TYR A 388 -11.78 -7.02 -4.94
CA TYR A 388 -11.83 -6.59 -6.33
C TYR A 388 -10.60 -7.01 -7.13
N ILE A 389 -10.82 -7.71 -8.24
CA ILE A 389 -9.81 -7.99 -9.26
C ILE A 389 -10.37 -7.51 -10.59
N ASP A 390 -9.70 -6.56 -11.25
CA ASP A 390 -10.18 -5.96 -12.51
C ASP A 390 -10.07 -6.86 -13.75
N GLY A 391 -9.23 -7.89 -13.68
CA GLY A 391 -8.92 -8.83 -14.74
C GLY A 391 -9.04 -10.28 -14.27
N ASN A 392 -8.25 -11.18 -14.88
CA ASN A 392 -8.35 -12.61 -14.56
C ASN A 392 -7.75 -12.87 -13.18
N GLY A 393 -8.42 -13.71 -12.39
CA GLY A 393 -7.94 -14.08 -11.08
C GLY A 393 -8.94 -14.92 -10.32
N ILE A 394 -8.63 -15.15 -9.06
CA ILE A 394 -9.46 -15.90 -8.13
C ILE A 394 -9.58 -15.12 -6.83
N THR A 395 -10.80 -14.80 -6.41
CA THR A 395 -11.06 -14.41 -5.02
C THR A 395 -11.61 -15.60 -4.27
N THR A 396 -11.00 -15.95 -3.14
CA THR A 396 -11.40 -17.07 -2.28
C THR A 396 -11.81 -16.54 -0.91
N LEU A 397 -13.03 -16.88 -0.50
CA LEU A 397 -13.55 -16.64 0.84
C LEU A 397 -13.80 -17.96 1.54
N THR A 398 -13.06 -18.26 2.61
CA THR A 398 -13.16 -19.56 3.30
C THR A 398 -13.30 -19.40 4.81
N ASN A 399 -14.37 -19.96 5.39
CA ASN A 399 -14.65 -19.89 6.84
C ASN A 399 -14.75 -18.46 7.38
N VAL A 400 -15.30 -17.53 6.60
CA VAL A 400 -15.37 -16.10 6.96
C VAL A 400 -16.76 -15.69 7.40
N ALA A 401 -16.83 -14.79 8.39
CA ALA A 401 -18.05 -14.06 8.71
C ALA A 401 -17.84 -12.57 8.42
N ILE A 402 -18.45 -12.03 7.37
CA ILE A 402 -18.34 -10.62 6.98
C ILE A 402 -19.65 -9.91 7.34
N ALA A 403 -19.57 -8.79 8.06
CA ALA A 403 -20.67 -7.90 8.36
C ALA A 403 -20.26 -6.47 8.00
N ALA A 404 -20.99 -5.86 7.05
CA ALA A 404 -20.70 -4.50 6.59
C ALA A 404 -21.97 -3.74 6.20
N ASP A 405 -21.87 -2.43 5.94
CA ASP A 405 -22.96 -1.72 5.28
C ASP A 405 -23.11 -2.19 3.83
N THR A 406 -21.99 -2.41 3.17
CA THR A 406 -21.91 -2.90 1.80
C THR A 406 -20.87 -4.02 1.71
N VAL A 407 -21.25 -5.14 1.12
CA VAL A 407 -20.34 -6.24 0.80
C VAL A 407 -20.33 -6.43 -0.70
N LYS A 408 -19.18 -6.19 -1.33
CA LYS A 408 -19.00 -6.43 -2.77
C LYS A 408 -17.77 -7.28 -3.01
N VAL A 409 -17.91 -8.29 -3.84
CA VAL A 409 -16.78 -9.10 -4.29
C VAL A 409 -16.88 -9.33 -5.79
N GLY A 410 -15.86 -8.94 -6.53
CA GLY A 410 -15.88 -8.90 -7.98
C GLY A 410 -14.56 -9.33 -8.62
N VAL A 411 -14.64 -10.24 -9.59
CA VAL A 411 -13.50 -10.65 -10.43
C VAL A 411 -13.89 -10.50 -11.90
N PHE A 412 -13.35 -9.48 -12.57
CA PHE A 412 -13.91 -8.96 -13.83
C PHE A 412 -13.24 -9.48 -15.10
N GLY A 413 -12.21 -10.33 -14.97
CA GLY A 413 -11.57 -10.99 -16.09
C GLY A 413 -12.46 -11.98 -16.82
N THR A 414 -12.05 -12.31 -18.05
CA THR A 414 -12.73 -13.30 -18.92
C THR A 414 -12.96 -14.63 -18.20
N ASN A 415 -11.97 -15.09 -17.40
CA ASN A 415 -12.01 -16.32 -16.61
C ASN A 415 -12.02 -16.05 -15.10
N GLY A 416 -12.52 -14.88 -14.69
CA GLY A 416 -12.57 -14.50 -13.27
C GLY A 416 -13.36 -15.49 -12.44
N THR A 417 -12.84 -15.89 -11.28
CA THR A 417 -13.50 -16.85 -10.39
C THR A 417 -13.67 -16.28 -8.98
N LEU A 418 -14.87 -16.36 -8.44
CA LEU A 418 -15.13 -16.15 -7.01
C LEU A 418 -15.51 -17.49 -6.39
N ARG A 419 -14.69 -17.96 -5.45
CA ARG A 419 -14.89 -19.22 -4.72
C ARG A 419 -15.29 -18.93 -3.28
N ILE A 420 -16.41 -19.49 -2.85
CA ILE A 420 -16.92 -19.34 -1.49
C ILE A 420 -17.01 -20.72 -0.85
N GLY A 421 -16.17 -20.94 0.16
CA GLY A 421 -15.98 -22.24 0.81
C GLY A 421 -16.09 -22.18 2.33
N GLY A 422 -16.02 -23.35 2.95
CA GLY A 422 -16.21 -23.48 4.40
C GLY A 422 -17.63 -23.15 4.84
N VAL A 423 -17.82 -22.83 6.12
CA VAL A 423 -19.06 -22.20 6.60
C VAL A 423 -18.85 -20.69 6.58
N SER A 424 -19.36 -20.02 5.55
CA SER A 424 -19.15 -18.58 5.36
C SER A 424 -20.46 -17.79 5.48
N THR A 425 -20.44 -16.64 6.14
CA THR A 425 -21.60 -15.74 6.27
C THR A 425 -21.24 -14.37 5.75
N LEU A 426 -21.99 -13.86 4.77
CA LEU A 426 -21.83 -12.52 4.21
C LEU A 426 -23.08 -11.71 4.55
N SER A 427 -22.93 -10.65 5.32
CA SER A 427 -24.04 -9.81 5.78
C SER A 427 -23.81 -8.36 5.39
N ALA A 428 -24.78 -7.79 4.67
CA ALA A 428 -24.77 -6.40 4.26
C ALA A 428 -26.05 -5.67 4.70
N ASN A 429 -25.90 -4.47 5.26
CA ASN A 429 -27.05 -3.65 5.64
C ASN A 429 -27.79 -3.09 4.41
N THR A 430 -27.03 -2.70 3.38
CA THR A 430 -27.54 -2.00 2.20
C THR A 430 -27.43 -2.86 0.93
N LEU A 431 -26.23 -3.38 0.66
CA LEU A 431 -25.90 -3.98 -0.65
C LEU A 431 -24.99 -5.21 -0.49
N LEU A 432 -25.41 -6.35 -1.07
CA LEU A 432 -24.60 -7.56 -1.19
C LEU A 432 -24.49 -7.98 -2.65
N HIS A 433 -23.31 -7.79 -3.25
CA HIS A 433 -23.03 -8.07 -4.66
C HIS A 433 -21.84 -9.04 -4.82
N LEU A 434 -22.06 -10.14 -5.52
CA LEU A 434 -21.05 -11.15 -5.88
C LEU A 434 -20.96 -11.25 -7.41
N TYR A 435 -19.81 -10.93 -7.99
CA TYR A 435 -19.64 -10.72 -9.43
C TYR A 435 -18.46 -11.51 -10.01
N ALA A 436 -18.72 -12.26 -11.08
CA ALA A 436 -17.71 -12.79 -11.99
C ALA A 436 -18.26 -12.82 -13.43
N PRO A 437 -18.56 -11.64 -14.03
CA PRO A 437 -19.39 -11.54 -15.23
C PRO A 437 -18.65 -11.85 -16.54
N GLY A 438 -17.35 -12.18 -16.50
CA GLY A 438 -16.57 -12.55 -17.68
C GLY A 438 -17.20 -13.68 -18.49
N SER A 439 -16.85 -13.82 -19.77
CA SER A 439 -17.50 -14.80 -20.65
C SER A 439 -17.32 -16.26 -20.21
N ASN A 440 -16.28 -16.56 -19.43
CA ASN A 440 -16.08 -17.83 -18.72
C ASN A 440 -16.07 -17.64 -17.19
N GLY A 441 -16.52 -16.48 -16.71
CA GLY A 441 -16.48 -16.12 -15.31
C GLY A 441 -17.38 -17.02 -14.46
N MET A 442 -16.92 -17.33 -13.25
CA MET A 442 -17.54 -18.33 -12.39
C MET A 442 -17.70 -17.83 -10.96
N ILE A 443 -18.88 -18.06 -10.38
CA ILE A 443 -19.07 -18.06 -8.93
C ILE A 443 -19.30 -19.51 -8.50
N ASP A 444 -18.47 -20.00 -7.59
CA ASP A 444 -18.51 -21.40 -7.13
C ASP A 444 -18.67 -21.48 -5.60
N PHE A 445 -19.81 -22.01 -5.17
CA PHE A 445 -20.10 -22.29 -3.76
C PHE A 445 -19.71 -23.74 -3.44
N VAL A 446 -18.58 -23.89 -2.74
CA VAL A 446 -17.98 -25.19 -2.42
C VAL A 446 -18.15 -25.58 -0.96
N GLY A 447 -18.76 -24.71 -0.17
CA GLY A 447 -19.17 -24.93 1.21
C GLY A 447 -20.45 -24.17 1.52
N ASN A 448 -21.11 -24.53 2.63
CA ASN A 448 -22.35 -23.90 3.03
C ASN A 448 -22.15 -22.40 3.27
N ALA A 449 -23.00 -21.58 2.67
CA ALA A 449 -22.91 -20.13 2.78
C ALA A 449 -24.24 -19.53 3.27
N THR A 450 -24.16 -18.43 4.00
CA THR A 450 -25.33 -17.59 4.33
C THR A 450 -25.13 -16.21 3.74
N LEU A 451 -26.08 -15.74 2.94
CA LEU A 451 -26.09 -14.40 2.36
C LEU A 451 -27.25 -13.61 2.97
N ASN A 452 -26.91 -12.59 3.76
CA ASN A 452 -27.86 -11.69 4.40
C ASN A 452 -27.74 -10.31 3.75
N SER A 453 -28.81 -9.86 3.11
CA SER A 453 -28.88 -8.51 2.54
C SER A 453 -30.19 -7.90 2.98
N SER A 454 -30.14 -6.87 3.84
CA SER A 454 -31.35 -6.29 4.43
C SER A 454 -31.95 -5.15 3.61
N GLY A 455 -31.11 -4.33 2.95
CA GLY A 455 -31.56 -3.18 2.18
C GLY A 455 -32.08 -3.53 0.79
N THR A 456 -31.51 -4.58 0.17
CA THR A 456 -31.84 -5.03 -1.18
C THR A 456 -31.72 -6.55 -1.28
N ALA A 457 -32.28 -7.16 -2.34
CA ALA A 457 -32.01 -8.56 -2.64
C ALA A 457 -30.52 -8.74 -2.97
N ALA A 458 -29.90 -9.81 -2.45
CA ALA A 458 -28.53 -10.17 -2.82
C ALA A 458 -28.42 -10.43 -4.33
N VAL A 459 -27.33 -9.98 -4.96
CA VAL A 459 -27.03 -10.23 -6.38
C VAL A 459 -25.86 -11.17 -6.52
N ILE A 460 -26.06 -12.19 -7.35
CA ILE A 460 -25.05 -13.16 -7.76
C ILE A 460 -25.00 -13.11 -9.29
N ALA A 461 -23.92 -12.61 -9.87
CA ALA A 461 -23.82 -12.37 -11.31
C ALA A 461 -22.55 -12.99 -11.90
N ALA A 462 -22.69 -14.06 -12.67
CA ALA A 462 -21.58 -14.71 -13.36
C ALA A 462 -22.03 -15.48 -14.60
N ASN A 463 -21.14 -15.78 -15.54
CA ASN A 463 -21.51 -16.66 -16.66
C ASN A 463 -21.95 -18.03 -16.14
N THR A 464 -21.16 -18.61 -15.23
CA THR A 464 -21.47 -19.86 -14.54
C THR A 464 -21.65 -19.60 -13.05
N VAL A 465 -22.75 -20.07 -12.47
CA VAL A 465 -22.95 -20.11 -11.02
C VAL A 465 -23.12 -21.56 -10.62
N THR A 466 -22.21 -22.08 -9.81
CA THR A 466 -22.24 -23.46 -9.32
C THR A 466 -22.49 -23.47 -7.82
N ILE A 467 -23.42 -24.33 -7.38
CA ILE A 467 -23.52 -24.74 -5.98
C ILE A 467 -23.19 -26.23 -5.95
N GLU A 468 -22.09 -26.60 -5.30
CA GLU A 468 -21.60 -27.97 -5.32
C GLU A 468 -22.56 -28.97 -4.68
N ASN A 469 -22.37 -30.25 -4.96
CA ASN A 469 -23.24 -31.31 -4.45
C ASN A 469 -23.31 -31.31 -2.92
N GLY A 470 -24.54 -31.31 -2.37
CA GLY A 470 -24.79 -31.26 -0.93
C GLY A 470 -24.55 -29.90 -0.27
N VAL A 471 -24.14 -28.87 -1.02
CA VAL A 471 -23.98 -27.50 -0.50
C VAL A 471 -25.31 -26.75 -0.46
N VAL A 472 -25.53 -26.01 0.62
CA VAL A 472 -26.69 -25.14 0.80
C VAL A 472 -26.25 -23.69 0.92
N VAL A 473 -26.79 -22.84 0.04
CA VAL A 473 -26.66 -21.38 0.14
C VAL A 473 -27.94 -20.81 0.74
N THR A 474 -27.89 -20.36 1.98
CA THR A 474 -29.05 -19.82 2.70
C THR A 474 -29.19 -18.33 2.44
N ILE A 475 -30.33 -17.91 1.90
CA ILE A 475 -30.67 -16.48 1.77
C ILE A 475 -31.46 -16.07 3.00
N GLY A 476 -30.82 -15.35 3.93
CA GLY A 476 -31.41 -14.99 5.23
C GLY A 476 -32.28 -13.74 5.21
N GLY A 477 -32.24 -12.94 4.13
CA GLY A 477 -33.15 -11.81 3.92
C GLY A 477 -34.59 -12.24 3.62
N SER A 478 -35.54 -11.29 3.65
CA SER A 478 -36.94 -11.55 3.30
C SER A 478 -37.20 -11.67 1.79
N SER A 479 -36.27 -11.16 0.98
CA SER A 479 -36.35 -11.20 -0.48
C SER A 479 -35.46 -12.33 -1.03
N PRO A 480 -35.93 -13.11 -2.02
CA PRO A 480 -35.08 -14.06 -2.73
C PRO A 480 -33.87 -13.37 -3.37
N ALA A 481 -32.75 -14.07 -3.49
CA ALA A 481 -31.60 -13.57 -4.22
C ALA A 481 -31.89 -13.48 -5.73
N ASN A 482 -31.25 -12.52 -6.41
CA ASN A 482 -31.24 -12.40 -7.86
C ASN A 482 -29.97 -13.03 -8.41
N VAL A 483 -30.13 -14.15 -9.13
CA VAL A 483 -29.04 -14.85 -9.80
C VAL A 483 -29.08 -14.50 -11.28
N PHE A 484 -28.06 -13.83 -11.78
CA PHE A 484 -27.87 -13.52 -13.19
C PHE A 484 -26.82 -14.47 -13.75
N ALA A 485 -27.26 -15.50 -14.48
CA ALA A 485 -26.39 -16.55 -14.97
C ALA A 485 -26.82 -17.13 -16.32
N ASN A 486 -25.84 -17.48 -17.16
CA ASN A 486 -26.09 -18.25 -18.39
C ASN A 486 -26.09 -19.75 -18.10
N VAL A 487 -25.27 -20.19 -17.14
CA VAL A 487 -25.11 -21.59 -16.73
C VAL A 487 -25.35 -21.71 -15.21
N PRO A 488 -26.62 -21.85 -14.77
CA PRO A 488 -26.98 -21.96 -13.36
C PRO A 488 -26.91 -23.43 -12.87
N ASN A 489 -25.74 -23.87 -12.44
CA ASN A 489 -25.45 -25.24 -12.01
C ASN A 489 -25.85 -25.49 -10.55
N TYR A 490 -27.15 -25.64 -10.33
CA TYR A 490 -27.77 -25.99 -9.04
C TYR A 490 -29.16 -26.58 -9.24
N SER A 491 -29.81 -26.96 -8.14
CA SER A 491 -31.16 -27.50 -8.11
C SER A 491 -32.17 -26.62 -8.86
N GLY A 492 -32.97 -27.25 -9.72
CA GLY A 492 -34.03 -26.60 -10.48
C GLY A 492 -35.16 -26.01 -9.63
N ARG A 493 -35.24 -26.37 -8.35
CA ARG A 493 -36.18 -25.76 -7.38
C ARG A 493 -36.00 -24.23 -7.28
N ASN A 494 -34.79 -23.72 -7.53
CA ASN A 494 -34.45 -22.30 -7.43
C ASN A 494 -34.05 -21.68 -8.78
N GLY A 495 -34.47 -22.30 -9.89
CA GLY A 495 -34.16 -21.84 -11.25
C GLY A 495 -32.85 -22.37 -11.84
N GLY A 496 -32.22 -23.35 -11.20
CA GLY A 496 -31.04 -24.03 -11.73
C GLY A 496 -31.35 -25.08 -12.80
N ASN A 497 -30.30 -25.66 -13.38
CA ASN A 497 -30.40 -26.65 -14.47
C ASN A 497 -30.34 -28.12 -14.00
N ASN A 498 -30.30 -28.39 -12.67
CA ASN A 498 -30.16 -29.72 -12.06
C ASN A 498 -28.85 -30.47 -12.38
N SER A 499 -27.80 -29.77 -12.81
CA SER A 499 -26.47 -30.39 -13.02
C SER A 499 -25.80 -30.79 -11.70
N THR A 500 -26.13 -30.10 -10.59
CA THR A 500 -25.71 -30.45 -9.23
C THR A 500 -26.93 -30.57 -8.31
N THR A 501 -26.71 -31.14 -7.14
CA THR A 501 -27.69 -31.26 -6.05
C THR A 501 -27.70 -30.08 -5.08
N GLY A 502 -26.79 -29.12 -5.25
CA GLY A 502 -26.71 -27.91 -4.42
C GLY A 502 -27.96 -27.04 -4.55
N THR A 503 -28.33 -26.30 -3.49
CA THR A 503 -29.62 -25.58 -3.46
C THR A 503 -29.51 -24.23 -2.78
N PHE A 504 -30.43 -23.32 -3.15
CA PHE A 504 -30.73 -22.15 -2.33
C PHE A 504 -31.80 -22.50 -1.28
N ALA A 505 -31.61 -22.02 -0.05
CA ALA A 505 -32.55 -22.15 1.07
C ALA A 505 -32.99 -20.76 1.57
N GLY A 506 -33.79 -20.72 2.64
CA GLY A 506 -34.35 -19.47 3.18
C GLY A 506 -35.36 -18.86 2.21
N ALA A 507 -35.19 -17.57 1.87
CA ALA A 507 -36.02 -16.92 0.85
C ALA A 507 -35.78 -17.48 -0.58
N GLY A 508 -34.75 -18.30 -0.77
CA GLY A 508 -34.43 -18.91 -2.06
C GLY A 508 -33.85 -17.89 -3.05
N ALA A 509 -33.89 -18.23 -4.34
CA ALA A 509 -33.36 -17.40 -5.41
C ALA A 509 -34.24 -17.47 -6.67
N THR A 510 -34.10 -16.44 -7.51
CA THR A 510 -34.65 -16.41 -8.88
C THR A 510 -33.51 -16.28 -9.88
N THR A 511 -33.60 -17.01 -10.99
CA THR A 511 -32.56 -17.05 -12.02
C THR A 511 -32.98 -16.26 -13.25
N GLN A 512 -32.09 -15.43 -13.78
CA GLN A 512 -32.32 -14.50 -14.89
C GLN A 512 -31.12 -14.51 -15.84
N PRO A 513 -31.29 -14.07 -17.11
CA PRO A 513 -30.19 -13.98 -18.07
C PRO A 513 -29.09 -13.05 -17.57
N LEU A 514 -27.81 -13.42 -17.80
CA LEU A 514 -26.68 -12.66 -17.25
C LEU A 514 -26.75 -11.18 -17.60
N GLY A 515 -26.99 -10.80 -18.86
CA GLY A 515 -26.96 -9.41 -19.32
C GLY A 515 -28.03 -8.45 -18.74
N GLY A 516 -28.83 -8.90 -17.77
CA GLY A 516 -29.78 -8.07 -17.03
C GLY A 516 -29.31 -7.67 -15.62
N GLN A 517 -28.08 -8.00 -15.21
CA GLN A 517 -27.57 -7.60 -13.90
C GLN A 517 -27.53 -6.08 -13.73
N PRO A 518 -27.73 -5.59 -12.50
CA PRO A 518 -27.41 -4.20 -12.17
C PRO A 518 -25.89 -3.94 -12.23
N PRO A 519 -25.46 -2.68 -12.35
CA PRO A 519 -24.05 -2.31 -12.20
C PRO A 519 -23.48 -2.73 -10.84
N PHE A 520 -22.20 -3.06 -10.79
CA PHE A 520 -21.50 -3.52 -9.58
C PHE A 520 -21.68 -2.57 -8.39
N ASP A 521 -21.69 -1.26 -8.63
CA ASP A 521 -21.82 -0.23 -7.59
C ASP A 521 -23.25 0.26 -7.34
N SER A 522 -24.24 -0.19 -8.11
CA SER A 522 -25.61 0.32 -7.99
C SER A 522 -26.46 -0.52 -7.04
N PRO A 523 -27.30 0.08 -6.18
CA PRO A 523 -28.27 -0.66 -5.40
C PRO A 523 -29.23 -1.43 -6.32
N SER A 524 -29.48 -2.70 -6.00
CA SER A 524 -30.46 -3.49 -6.74
C SER A 524 -31.86 -2.89 -6.58
N ALA A 525 -32.38 -2.28 -7.65
CA ALA A 525 -33.77 -1.85 -7.68
C ALA A 525 -34.67 -3.09 -7.58
N GLN A 526 -35.53 -3.15 -6.56
CA GLN A 526 -36.68 -4.06 -6.60
C GLN A 526 -37.39 -3.84 -7.94
N LEU A 527 -37.56 -4.92 -8.72
CA LEU A 527 -38.45 -4.94 -9.87
C LEU A 527 -39.88 -4.69 -9.37
N ALA A 528 -40.21 -3.42 -9.13
CA ALA A 528 -41.55 -2.99 -8.79
C ALA A 528 -42.44 -3.32 -10.00
N ALA A 529 -43.44 -4.15 -9.75
CA ALA A 529 -44.47 -4.48 -10.71
C ALA A 529 -44.98 -3.22 -11.41
N LYS A 530 -44.93 -3.25 -12.75
CA LYS A 530 -45.36 -2.21 -13.68
C LYS A 530 -46.68 -1.57 -13.21
N PRO A 531 -46.70 -0.30 -12.76
CA PRO A 531 -47.97 0.37 -12.49
C PRO A 531 -48.58 0.76 -13.83
N THR A 532 -49.74 0.17 -14.10
CA THR A 532 -50.69 0.67 -15.10
C THR A 532 -51.01 2.15 -14.86
N GLN A 533 -51.10 2.90 -15.95
CA GLN A 533 -51.44 4.32 -16.02
C GLN A 533 -52.60 4.73 -15.09
N SER A 534 -52.49 5.90 -14.46
CA SER A 534 -53.42 7.04 -14.60
C SER A 534 -53.23 8.03 -13.45
N ALA A 535 -52.89 9.29 -13.75
CA ALA A 535 -53.56 10.45 -13.16
C ALA A 535 -53.06 11.76 -13.80
N ARG A 536 -54.03 12.54 -14.27
CA ARG A 536 -53.92 13.92 -14.74
C ARG A 536 -53.63 14.87 -13.57
N SER A 537 -52.77 15.86 -13.86
CA SER A 537 -52.91 17.30 -13.57
C SER A 537 -53.16 17.78 -12.14
N GLY A 538 -52.22 18.59 -11.62
CA GLY A 538 -52.48 19.51 -10.51
C GLY A 538 -51.29 20.36 -10.04
N GLY A 539 -50.93 21.40 -10.80
CA GLY A 539 -50.43 22.70 -10.31
C GLY A 539 -49.23 22.78 -9.37
N GLY A 540 -48.06 23.13 -9.94
CA GLY A 540 -46.88 23.61 -9.20
C GLY A 540 -45.59 23.05 -9.78
N MET A 541 -45.03 23.66 -10.82
CA MET A 541 -43.77 23.20 -11.43
C MET A 541 -42.58 23.46 -10.50
N ARG A 542 -42.36 22.55 -9.55
CA ARG A 542 -41.00 22.23 -9.08
C ARG A 542 -40.50 21.13 -10.01
N HIS A 543 -39.53 21.46 -10.85
CA HIS A 543 -38.82 20.46 -11.65
C HIS A 543 -37.89 19.69 -10.70
N THR A 544 -38.40 18.62 -10.09
CA THR A 544 -37.56 17.65 -9.41
C THR A 544 -36.96 16.75 -10.47
N ILE A 545 -35.63 16.84 -10.64
CA ILE A 545 -34.88 15.88 -11.45
C ILE A 545 -34.69 14.65 -10.56
N HIS A 546 -35.33 13.54 -10.91
CA HIS A 546 -35.05 12.25 -10.31
C HIS A 546 -33.89 11.61 -11.06
N ILE A 547 -32.78 11.37 -10.36
CA ILE A 547 -31.61 10.66 -10.86
C ILE A 547 -31.55 9.34 -10.09
N THR A 548 -31.61 8.22 -10.80
CA THR A 548 -31.59 6.88 -10.19
C THR A 548 -30.24 6.18 -10.31
N ASP A 549 -29.32 6.70 -11.13
CA ASP A 549 -27.95 6.20 -11.29
C ASP A 549 -26.99 7.25 -11.88
N SER A 550 -25.69 6.98 -11.82
CA SER A 550 -24.63 7.89 -12.28
C SER A 550 -24.58 8.07 -13.81
N SER A 551 -25.12 7.12 -14.58
CA SER A 551 -25.18 7.25 -16.05
C SER A 551 -26.21 8.29 -16.49
N GLN A 552 -27.34 8.38 -15.76
CA GLN A 552 -28.33 9.43 -15.97
C GLN A 552 -27.78 10.81 -15.61
N LEU A 553 -26.97 10.92 -14.56
CA LEU A 553 -26.25 12.15 -14.23
C LEU A 553 -25.23 12.50 -15.31
N GLY A 554 -24.48 11.52 -15.81
CA GLY A 554 -23.54 11.67 -16.92
C GLY A 554 -24.23 12.21 -18.18
N SER A 555 -25.34 11.61 -18.59
CA SER A 555 -26.11 12.08 -19.77
C SER A 555 -26.76 13.46 -19.57
N LEU A 556 -27.16 13.79 -18.34
CA LEU A 556 -27.62 15.13 -17.96
C LEU A 556 -26.51 16.17 -18.11
N LEU A 557 -25.28 15.82 -17.74
CA LEU A 557 -24.10 16.68 -17.80
C LEU A 557 -23.49 16.77 -19.21
N GLU A 558 -23.56 15.71 -20.01
CA GLU A 558 -23.12 15.71 -21.42
C GLU A 558 -23.90 16.70 -22.28
N ASN A 559 -25.18 16.91 -21.94
CA ASN A 559 -26.04 17.89 -22.60
C ASN A 559 -26.06 19.25 -21.89
N ALA A 560 -25.20 19.43 -20.89
CA ALA A 560 -25.14 20.63 -20.10
C ALA A 560 -24.11 21.60 -20.69
N SER A 561 -24.56 22.81 -21.01
CA SER A 561 -23.67 23.87 -21.50
C SER A 561 -23.62 25.03 -20.51
N PRO A 562 -22.45 25.68 -20.32
CA PRO A 562 -22.37 26.91 -19.55
C PRO A 562 -23.19 28.02 -20.24
N GLY A 563 -24.17 28.56 -19.53
CA GLY A 563 -24.89 29.75 -19.95
C GLY A 563 -24.00 30.99 -19.87
N ARG A 564 -24.37 32.04 -20.61
CA ARG A 564 -23.67 33.34 -20.62
C ARG A 564 -23.63 34.04 -19.25
N ASP A 565 -24.44 33.55 -18.30
CA ASP A 565 -24.55 33.95 -16.91
C ASP A 565 -23.77 33.03 -15.93
N GLY A 566 -22.93 32.12 -16.44
CA GLY A 566 -22.13 31.19 -15.63
C GLY A 566 -22.94 30.04 -15.01
N LYS A 567 -24.24 29.94 -15.32
CA LYS A 567 -25.13 28.87 -14.85
C LYS A 567 -25.20 27.75 -15.87
N VAL A 568 -25.12 26.51 -15.41
CA VAL A 568 -25.23 25.32 -16.25
C VAL A 568 -26.68 25.13 -16.71
N ARG A 569 -26.89 24.95 -18.03
CA ARG A 569 -28.21 24.73 -18.63
C ARG A 569 -28.26 23.35 -19.27
N VAL A 570 -29.24 22.54 -18.88
CA VAL A 570 -29.52 21.23 -19.48
C VAL A 570 -30.68 21.40 -20.46
N ALA A 571 -30.46 21.07 -21.73
CA ALA A 571 -31.52 21.15 -22.75
C ALA A 571 -32.49 19.97 -22.61
N ALA A 572 -33.80 20.24 -22.65
CA ALA A 572 -34.81 19.19 -22.80
C ALA A 572 -34.73 18.63 -24.22
N THR A 573 -34.50 17.33 -24.35
CA THR A 573 -34.41 16.63 -25.65
C THR A 573 -35.68 16.81 -26.48
N ALA A 574 -35.57 17.53 -27.60
CA ALA A 574 -36.66 17.70 -28.56
C ALA A 574 -36.85 16.40 -29.38
N ARG A 575 -38.10 15.97 -29.56
CA ARG A 575 -38.47 14.84 -30.42
C ARG A 575 -38.19 15.21 -31.89
N ASN A 576 -37.50 14.33 -32.59
CA ASN A 576 -37.18 14.46 -34.01
C ASN A 576 -38.41 14.70 -34.91
N SER A 577 -38.30 15.68 -35.81
CA SER A 577 -38.98 15.65 -37.11
C SER A 577 -38.22 16.49 -38.15
N SER A 578 -37.81 15.81 -39.24
CA SER A 578 -37.54 16.28 -40.61
C SER A 578 -36.55 17.43 -40.88
N ALA A 579 -35.50 17.11 -41.66
CA ALA A 579 -34.64 18.04 -42.43
C ALA A 579 -35.37 18.59 -43.68
N PRO A 580 -34.77 19.41 -44.58
CA PRO A 580 -33.50 20.15 -44.54
C PRO A 580 -33.61 21.63 -45.01
N HIS A 581 -32.60 22.49 -44.80
CA HIS A 581 -32.17 23.47 -45.83
C HIS A 581 -30.83 24.15 -45.51
N ALA A 582 -30.09 24.42 -46.59
CA ALA A 582 -28.71 24.88 -46.68
C ALA A 582 -28.50 26.40 -46.53
N SER A 583 -27.30 26.80 -46.09
CA SER A 583 -26.46 27.92 -46.61
C SER A 583 -25.35 28.20 -45.58
N ALA A 584 -24.07 27.90 -45.84
CA ALA A 584 -23.07 28.72 -46.56
C ALA A 584 -22.52 29.92 -45.76
N GLN A 585 -21.23 30.20 -45.97
CA GLN A 585 -20.43 31.40 -45.61
C GLN A 585 -19.78 31.41 -44.21
N THR A 586 -18.47 31.20 -44.03
CA THR A 586 -17.20 31.83 -44.51
C THR A 586 -16.51 32.66 -43.41
N SER A 587 -15.35 32.16 -42.97
CA SER A 587 -14.03 32.83 -42.86
C SER A 587 -13.76 34.04 -41.92
N ARG A 588 -12.49 34.04 -41.43
CA ARG A 588 -11.63 35.10 -40.84
C ARG A 588 -11.62 35.12 -39.31
N VAL A 589 -10.55 34.70 -38.61
CA VAL A 589 -9.11 35.10 -38.56
C VAL A 589 -8.86 36.47 -37.90
N ALA A 590 -7.89 36.47 -36.97
CA ALA A 590 -7.16 37.54 -36.26
C ALA A 590 -7.65 37.80 -34.81
N ASN A 591 -6.81 37.94 -33.77
CA ASN A 591 -5.36 37.92 -33.63
C ASN A 591 -4.98 37.86 -32.12
N ALA A 592 -3.82 37.24 -31.83
CA ALA A 592 -2.81 37.56 -30.80
C ALA A 592 -3.26 37.71 -29.32
N SER A 593 -2.64 37.04 -28.35
CA SER A 593 -1.20 37.14 -28.06
C SER A 593 -0.77 36.07 -27.04
N ASP A 594 -0.10 35.00 -27.47
CA ASP A 594 0.72 34.17 -26.60
C ASP A 594 2.19 34.59 -26.77
N ARG A 595 2.68 35.31 -25.77
CA ARG A 595 4.12 35.54 -25.59
C ARG A 595 4.70 34.34 -24.87
N HIS A 596 5.23 33.41 -25.65
CA HIS A 596 6.28 32.49 -25.21
C HIS A 596 7.47 33.30 -24.65
N ARG A 597 7.82 33.05 -23.38
CA ARG A 597 9.21 33.14 -22.91
C ARG A 597 9.55 31.80 -22.25
N SER A 598 10.63 31.25 -22.76
CA SER A 598 11.34 30.04 -22.35
C SER A 598 12.28 30.36 -21.16
N VAL A 599 12.75 29.28 -20.50
CA VAL A 599 13.83 29.14 -19.50
C VAL A 599 13.53 29.78 -18.12
N ASP A 600 13.58 29.09 -16.98
CA ASP A 600 14.60 28.15 -16.51
C ASP A 600 14.07 26.91 -15.77
N THR A 601 14.70 25.78 -16.09
CA THR A 601 14.67 24.50 -15.38
C THR A 601 15.59 24.57 -14.15
N ASN A 602 15.00 24.61 -12.96
CA ASN A 602 15.64 24.25 -11.70
C ASN A 602 14.52 23.88 -10.71
N VAL A 603 13.97 22.68 -10.86
CA VAL A 603 13.10 22.08 -9.84
C VAL A 603 14.01 21.15 -9.03
N ALA A 604 14.54 21.68 -7.93
CA ALA A 604 15.10 20.85 -6.87
C ALA A 604 13.98 19.96 -6.30
N PRO A 605 14.19 18.66 -6.07
CA PRO A 605 13.20 17.83 -5.38
C PRO A 605 13.11 18.31 -3.93
N ARG A 606 12.02 19.01 -3.60
CA ARG A 606 11.58 19.24 -2.23
C ARG A 606 10.87 17.98 -1.73
N ILE A 607 11.62 16.92 -1.45
CA ILE A 607 11.13 15.76 -0.70
C ILE A 607 12.28 15.32 0.23
N LEU A 608 11.99 15.15 1.53
CA LEU A 608 12.88 14.72 2.61
C LEU A 608 13.97 15.71 3.10
N ALA A 609 13.61 16.96 3.37
CA ALA A 609 14.47 17.92 4.10
C ALA A 609 13.85 18.45 5.41
N SER A 610 12.96 17.67 6.04
CA SER A 610 12.48 17.94 7.40
C SER A 610 12.47 16.67 8.23
N ARG A 611 13.64 16.06 8.36
CA ARG A 611 14.04 15.31 9.55
C ARG A 611 15.27 16.04 10.11
N SER A 612 14.98 17.11 10.82
CA SER A 612 15.87 17.88 11.68
C SER A 612 14.92 18.48 12.71
N PRO A 613 15.28 18.43 14.00
CA PRO A 613 14.43 18.12 15.15
C PRO A 613 13.02 18.73 15.20
#